data_AF-A0A538QTF1-F1
#
_entry.id   AF-A0A538QTF1-F1
#
_cell.length_a   1.000
_cell.length_b   1.000
_cell.length_c   1.000
_cell.angle_alpha   90.00
_cell.angle_beta   90.00
_cell.angle_gamma   90.00
#
_symmetry.space_group_name_H-M   'P 1'
#
loop_
_entity.id
_entity.type
_entity.pdbx_description
1 polymer ?
#
loop_
_entity_poly.entity_id
_entity_poly.type
_entity_poly.pdbx_seq_one_letter_code
_entity_poly.pdbx_strand_id
1 'polypeptide(L)' 'MTDADVDALHDKYVKARQILGEPAEPDSYGKLLRTIHAQAPRIMEQYKAKAVDFSIVVKDNQVIVRAKPKP' A
#
# COMPACT_ATOMS: atom_id res chain seq x y z
N MET A 1 -10.06 -5.33 -3.91
CA MET A 1 -9.19 -4.26 -4.44
C MET A 1 -9.09 -4.48 -5.93
N THR A 2 -9.28 -3.42 -6.71
CA THR A 2 -9.22 -3.41 -8.17
C THR A 2 -7.91 -2.81 -8.65
N ASP A 3 -7.57 -2.95 -9.93
CA ASP A 3 -6.36 -2.33 -10.50
C ASP A 3 -6.36 -0.80 -10.29
N ALA A 4 -7.53 -0.16 -10.44
CA ALA A 4 -7.70 1.27 -10.19
C ALA A 4 -7.41 1.67 -8.72
N ASP A 5 -7.73 0.79 -7.76
CA ASP A 5 -7.38 1.03 -6.36
C ASP A 5 -5.85 0.98 -6.14
N VAL A 6 -5.15 0.13 -6.90
CA VAL A 6 -3.68 -0.01 -6.83
C VAL A 6 -3.01 1.22 -7.44
N ASP A 7 -3.49 1.68 -8.59
CA ASP A 7 -3.02 2.90 -9.25
C ASP A 7 -3.15 4.11 -8.31
N ALA A 8 -4.34 4.29 -7.71
CA ALA A 8 -4.57 5.36 -6.75
C ALA A 8 -3.69 5.26 -5.49
N LEU A 9 -3.32 4.05 -5.08
CA LEU A 9 -2.41 3.83 -3.96
C LEU A 9 -0.96 4.17 -4.34
N HIS A 10 -0.54 3.81 -5.57
CA HIS A 10 0.77 4.13 -6.11
C HIS A 10 0.96 5.64 -6.31
N ASP A 11 -0.04 6.34 -6.81
CA ASP A 11 -0.01 7.81 -6.93
C ASP A 11 0.22 8.48 -5.58
N LYS A 12 -0.46 8.00 -4.53
CA LYS A 12 -0.25 8.48 -3.16
C LYS A 12 1.16 8.19 -2.66
N TYR A 13 1.73 7.03 -3.02
CA TYR A 13 3.09 6.67 -2.67
C TYR A 13 4.11 7.60 -3.33
N VAL A 14 3.98 7.83 -4.64
CA VAL A 14 4.86 8.74 -5.39
C VAL A 14 4.80 10.15 -4.82
N LYS A 15 3.58 10.66 -4.57
CA LYS A 15 3.38 11.99 -3.97
C LYS A 15 3.99 12.10 -2.58
N ALA A 16 3.82 11.07 -1.73
CA ALA A 16 4.41 11.04 -0.40
C ALA A 16 5.94 11.06 -0.44
N ARG A 17 6.56 10.31 -1.37
CA ARG A 17 8.02 10.33 -1.59
C ARG A 17 8.51 11.71 -2.04
N GLN A 18 7.82 12.33 -2.99
CA GLN A 18 8.13 13.69 -3.47
C GLN A 18 8.09 14.73 -2.34
N ILE A 19 7.11 14.66 -1.43
CA ILE A 19 7.01 15.55 -0.26
C ILE A 19 8.24 15.42 0.64
N LEU A 20 8.81 14.21 0.76
CA LEU A 20 10.02 13.94 1.53
C LEU A 20 11.31 14.29 0.77
N GLY A 21 11.21 14.79 -0.46
CA GLY A 21 12.37 15.07 -1.31
C GLY A 21 13.06 13.82 -1.86
N GLU A 22 12.39 12.66 -1.80
CA GLU A 22 12.93 11.38 -2.24
C GLU A 22 12.29 10.96 -3.57
N PRO A 23 13.06 10.41 -4.53
CA PRO A 23 12.47 9.85 -5.73
C PRO A 23 11.67 8.60 -5.39
N ALA A 24 10.58 8.37 -6.13
CA ALA A 24 9.93 7.07 -6.14
C ALA A 24 10.85 6.04 -6.78
N GLU A 25 10.81 4.80 -6.29
CA GLU A 25 11.61 3.72 -6.86
C GLU A 25 11.07 3.33 -8.26
N PRO A 26 11.94 2.96 -9.22
CA PRO A 26 11.54 2.62 -10.59
C PRO A 26 10.50 1.49 -10.70
N ASP A 27 10.52 0.53 -9.77
CA ASP A 27 9.57 -0.61 -9.70
C ASP A 27 8.62 -0.51 -8.49
N SER A 28 8.35 0.71 -8.02
CA SER A 28 7.49 0.92 -6.85
C SER A 28 6.08 0.34 -7.02
N TYR A 29 5.53 0.41 -8.24
CA TYR A 29 4.21 -0.16 -8.56
C TYR A 29 4.21 -1.69 -8.47
N GLY A 30 5.16 -2.36 -9.12
CA GLY A 30 5.28 -3.82 -9.09
C GLY A 30 5.53 -4.35 -7.68
N LYS A 31 6.35 -3.67 -6.89
CA LYS A 31 6.57 -3.97 -5.47
C LYS A 31 5.29 -3.84 -4.65
N LEU A 32 4.49 -2.80 -4.89
CA LEU A 32 3.22 -2.58 -4.20
C LEU A 32 2.23 -3.70 -4.50
N LEU A 33 2.06 -4.08 -5.78
CA LEU A 33 1.22 -5.21 -6.19
C LEU A 33 1.62 -6.51 -5.51
N ARG A 34 2.92 -6.85 -5.56
CA ARG A 34 3.45 -8.08 -4.92
C ARG A 34 3.17 -8.08 -3.42
N THR A 35 3.32 -6.94 -2.77
CA THR A 35 3.05 -6.78 -1.34
C THR A 35 1.58 -7.02 -1.02
N ILE A 36 0.67 -6.40 -1.78
CA ILE A 36 -0.78 -6.56 -1.61
C ILE A 36 -1.18 -8.02 -1.81
N HIS A 37 -0.75 -8.65 -2.91
CA HIS A 37 -1.09 -10.04 -3.22
C HIS A 37 -0.55 -11.02 -2.18
N ALA A 38 0.65 -10.77 -1.63
CA ALA A 38 1.24 -11.64 -0.61
C ALA A 38 0.61 -11.46 0.77
N GLN A 39 0.25 -10.23 1.15
CA GLN A 39 -0.22 -9.92 2.49
C GLN A 39 -1.73 -10.05 2.65
N ALA A 40 -2.52 -9.63 1.65
CA ALA A 40 -3.97 -9.54 1.79
C ALA A 40 -4.63 -10.86 2.20
N PRO A 41 -4.33 -12.03 1.57
CA PRO A 41 -4.94 -13.30 1.97
C PRO A 41 -4.59 -13.68 3.42
N ARG A 42 -3.33 -13.51 3.82
CA ARG A 42 -2.84 -13.84 5.16
C ARG A 42 -3.49 -12.96 6.24
N ILE A 43 -3.63 -11.67 5.96
CA ILE A 43 -4.28 -10.71 6.85
C ILE A 43 -5.79 -11.05 6.96
N MET A 44 -6.46 -11.33 5.85
CA MET A 44 -7.88 -11.70 5.88
C MET A 44 -8.11 -12.97 6.71
N GLU A 45 -7.28 -14.00 6.53
CA GLU A 45 -7.34 -15.25 7.29
C GLU A 45 -7.07 -15.01 8.78
N GLN A 46 -5.97 -14.32 9.12
CA GLN A 46 -5.57 -14.08 10.50
C GLN A 46 -6.61 -13.29 11.30
N TYR A 47 -7.22 -12.29 10.68
CA TYR A 47 -8.17 -11.39 11.34
C TYR A 47 -9.64 -11.72 11.05
N LYS A 48 -9.93 -12.83 10.35
CA LYS A 48 -11.28 -13.20 9.88
C LYS A 48 -12.00 -12.04 9.18
N ALA A 49 -11.25 -11.28 8.39
CA ALA A 49 -11.70 -10.07 7.73
C ALA A 49 -12.18 -10.39 6.31
N LYS A 50 -13.17 -9.63 5.83
CA LYS A 50 -13.72 -9.77 4.46
C LYS A 50 -12.89 -9.02 3.42
N ALA A 51 -12.15 -8.01 3.86
CA ALA A 51 -11.29 -7.20 3.00
C ALA A 51 -10.11 -6.61 3.78
N VAL A 52 -9.14 -6.08 3.03
CA VAL A 52 -8.03 -5.30 3.57
C VAL A 52 -8.00 -3.95 2.87
N ASP A 53 -7.94 -2.89 3.65
CA ASP A 53 -7.82 -1.51 3.20
C ASP A 53 -6.34 -1.10 3.26
N PHE A 54 -5.74 -0.91 2.10
CA PHE A 54 -4.36 -0.47 1.97
C PHE A 54 -4.31 1.05 1.79
N SER A 55 -3.43 1.71 2.53
CA SER A 55 -3.26 3.17 2.52
C SER A 55 -1.79 3.54 2.62
N ILE A 56 -1.43 4.69 2.04
CA ILE A 56 -0.11 5.28 2.21
C ILE A 56 -0.15 6.25 3.39
N VAL A 57 0.78 6.10 4.32
CA VAL A 57 0.97 7.00 5.46
C VAL A 57 2.42 7.45 5.51
N VAL A 58 2.65 8.70 5.92
CA VAL A 58 3.99 9.20 6.22
C VAL A 58 4.16 9.19 7.74
N LYS A 59 5.17 8.47 8.24
CA LYS A 59 5.47 8.38 9.67
C LYS A 59 6.98 8.36 9.85
N ASP A 60 7.49 9.11 10.81
CA ASP A 60 8.93 9.16 11.13
C ASP A 60 9.80 9.46 9.89
N ASN A 61 9.31 10.37 9.03
CA ASN A 61 9.93 10.74 7.75
C ASN A 61 10.10 9.55 6.77
N GLN A 62 9.24 8.54 6.88
CA GLN A 62 9.19 7.38 5.99
C GLN A 62 7.79 7.20 5.39
N VAL A 63 7.74 6.78 4.13
CA VAL A 63 6.49 6.39 3.47
C VAL A 63 6.21 4.92 3.75
N ILE A 64 5.05 4.64 4.37
CA ILE A 64 4.67 3.29 4.81
C ILE A 64 3.36 2.89 4.12
N VAL A 65 3.31 1.65 3.64
CA VAL A 65 2.07 1.01 3.19
C VAL A 65 1.39 0.38 4.41
N ARG A 66 0.26 0.95 4.84
CA ARG A 66 -0.52 0.45 5.96
C ARG A 66 -1.65 -0.44 5.45
N ALA A 67 -1.74 -1.66 5.99
CA ALA A 67 -2.85 -2.57 5.78
C ALA A 67 -3.80 -2.55 6.99
N LYS A 68 -5.11 -2.34 6.76
CA LYS A 68 -6.14 -2.37 7.79
C LYS A 68 -7.22 -3.42 7.44
N PRO A 69 -7.36 -4.50 8.23
CA PRO A 69 -8.44 -5.46 8.04
C PRO A 69 -9.82 -4.78 8.19
N LYS A 70 -10.79 -5.22 7.39
CA LYS A 70 -12.19 -4.79 7.45
C LYS A 70 -13.09 -6.00 7.73
N PRO A 71 -14.04 -5.90 8.67
CA PRO A 71 -14.98 -6.98 9.00
C PRO A 71 -15.93 -7.31 7.84
#